data_AF-A0A2V9UFW9-F1
#
_entry.id   AF-A0A2V9UFW9-F1
#
_cell.length_a   1.000
_cell.length_b   1.000
_cell.length_c   1.000
_cell.angle_alpha   90.00
_cell.angle_beta   90.00
_cell.angle_gamma   90.00
#
_symmetry.space_group_name_H-M   'P 1'
#
loop_
_entity.id
_entity.type
_entity.pdbx_description
1 polymer ?
#
loop_
_entity_poly.entity_id
_entity_poly.type
_entity_poly.pdbx_seq_one_letter_code
_entity_poly.pdbx_strand_id
1 'polypeptide(L)'
;MVLSNFAESTATGGGLARPKLRRLLQNMSAKVFSLPSLFAMISGTQFRRGDILMRTALGCAVLLCELMLLSLAVAQQASPTPTSESAICAFEDGKQLTAHYTAIPAGHSEGPPIGKVLIPGGSAMTFFTETDLGFGDVHIPTGGYTMYLIPGKKEWTLIVSKNTAVDAKYDEKQDLARASMATGQLSSPADRLAVYFGHTGPKKCEINIDFGKTRGWVEFREK
;
A
#
# COMPACT_ATOMS: atom_id res chain seq x y z
N MET A 1 -49.13 6.39 42.32
CA MET A 1 -48.89 7.34 41.21
C MET A 1 -47.71 6.78 40.43
N VAL A 2 -47.99 6.33 39.19
CA VAL A 2 -47.04 5.98 38.08
C VAL A 2 -46.21 4.69 38.30
N LEU A 3 -46.63 3.53 37.76
CA LEU A 3 -46.36 2.97 36.40
C LEU A 3 -44.86 2.69 36.18
N SER A 4 -44.42 1.47 35.86
CA SER A 4 -44.70 0.79 34.59
C SER A 4 -44.45 -0.73 34.64
N ASN A 5 -45.28 -1.43 33.85
CA ASN A 5 -45.36 -2.87 33.65
C ASN A 5 -44.43 -3.37 32.52
N PHE A 6 -44.05 -4.65 32.63
CA PHE A 6 -43.98 -5.71 31.62
C PHE A 6 -43.76 -5.34 30.13
N ALA A 7 -42.81 -6.00 29.47
CA ALA A 7 -43.08 -7.27 28.77
C ALA A 7 -41.84 -7.81 28.05
N GLU A 8 -41.70 -9.12 28.12
CA GLU A 8 -40.73 -9.99 27.48
C GLU A 8 -41.27 -10.48 26.12
N SER A 9 -40.42 -10.66 25.11
CA SER A 9 -40.76 -11.46 23.92
C SER A 9 -39.50 -11.95 23.19
N THR A 10 -39.44 -13.27 23.02
CA THR A 10 -38.43 -14.08 22.34
C THR A 10 -38.77 -14.32 20.86
N ALA A 11 -37.77 -14.34 19.96
CA ALA A 11 -37.78 -15.05 18.66
C ALA A 11 -36.37 -14.98 18.01
N THR A 12 -35.60 -16.07 17.96
CA THR A 12 -35.39 -17.03 16.84
C THR A 12 -34.84 -16.47 15.51
N GLY A 13 -33.69 -17.02 15.08
CA GLY A 13 -33.51 -17.55 13.71
C GLY A 13 -32.69 -16.75 12.69
N GLY A 14 -31.46 -17.21 12.44
CA GLY A 14 -30.86 -17.52 11.11
C GLY A 14 -30.77 -16.45 10.00
N GLY A 15 -29.59 -16.36 9.36
CA GLY A 15 -29.50 -15.98 7.94
C GLY A 15 -28.33 -15.10 7.53
N LEU A 16 -27.30 -15.74 6.95
CA LEU A 16 -26.32 -15.15 6.04
C LEU A 16 -26.97 -14.25 4.97
N ALA A 17 -26.54 -13.00 4.81
CA ALA A 17 -26.70 -12.29 3.53
C ALA A 17 -25.72 -11.10 3.39
N ARG A 18 -24.82 -11.25 2.42
CA ARG A 18 -23.82 -10.27 1.97
C ARG A 18 -24.48 -8.96 1.50
N PRO A 19 -23.97 -7.77 1.87
CA PRO A 19 -24.37 -6.55 1.19
C PRO A 19 -23.84 -6.51 -0.24
N LYS A 20 -24.76 -6.17 -1.14
CA LYS A 20 -24.67 -6.18 -2.59
C LYS A 20 -23.61 -5.21 -3.13
N LEU A 21 -22.57 -5.80 -3.69
CA LEU A 21 -22.02 -5.60 -5.03
C LEU A 21 -22.86 -4.72 -5.98
N ARG A 22 -22.91 -3.39 -5.80
CA ARG A 22 -23.46 -2.44 -6.78
C ARG A 22 -22.90 -1.04 -6.53
N ARG A 23 -21.80 -0.74 -7.22
CA ARG A 23 -21.34 0.58 -7.69
C ARG A 23 -19.82 0.51 -7.80
N LEU A 24 -19.32 0.24 -9.01
CA LEU A 24 -17.99 0.66 -9.50
C LEU A 24 -17.65 0.11 -10.89
N LEU A 25 -18.54 -0.66 -11.53
CA LEU A 25 -18.51 -0.86 -12.97
C LEU A 25 -19.20 0.31 -13.68
N GLN A 26 -18.57 1.48 -13.64
CA GLN A 26 -19.02 2.63 -14.43
C GLN A 26 -17.83 3.50 -14.81
N ASN A 27 -16.83 2.89 -15.44
CA ASN A 27 -15.90 3.59 -16.33
C ASN A 27 -14.94 2.60 -16.99
N MET A 28 -15.37 1.89 -18.03
CA MET A 28 -14.45 1.39 -19.07
C MET A 28 -15.21 1.21 -20.39
N SER A 29 -15.13 2.26 -21.20
CA SER A 29 -15.14 2.32 -22.66
C SER A 29 -15.74 1.11 -23.42
N ALA A 30 -17.05 1.12 -23.64
CA ALA A 30 -17.68 0.37 -24.73
C ALA A 30 -17.44 1.11 -26.05
N LYS A 31 -16.24 1.00 -26.62
CA LYS A 31 -15.93 1.60 -27.92
C LYS A 31 -14.85 0.87 -28.73
N VAL A 32 -14.75 -0.45 -28.65
CA VAL A 32 -13.98 -1.25 -29.61
C VAL A 32 -14.62 -2.63 -29.73
N PHE A 33 -15.76 -2.77 -30.43
CA PHE A 33 -16.20 -4.05 -31.02
C PHE A 33 -17.43 -3.77 -31.88
N SER A 34 -17.21 -3.20 -33.06
CA SER A 34 -18.22 -3.09 -34.11
C SER A 34 -17.50 -3.01 -35.46
N LEU A 35 -17.17 -4.18 -36.01
CA LEU A 35 -16.90 -4.35 -37.44
C LEU A 35 -17.51 -5.68 -37.89
N PRO A 36 -18.81 -5.73 -38.22
CA PRO A 36 -19.40 -6.82 -38.97
C PRO A 36 -19.44 -6.41 -40.45
N SER A 37 -18.32 -6.44 -41.18
CA SER A 37 -18.36 -6.05 -42.60
C SER A 37 -17.33 -6.70 -43.53
N LEU A 38 -16.67 -7.79 -43.14
CA LEU A 38 -15.68 -8.44 -44.02
C LEU A 38 -15.88 -9.94 -44.29
N PHE A 39 -17.08 -10.48 -44.06
CA PHE A 39 -17.39 -11.89 -44.37
C PHE A 39 -18.17 -12.09 -45.69
N ALA A 40 -18.51 -11.03 -46.42
CA ALA A 40 -19.39 -11.11 -47.60
C ALA A 40 -18.67 -10.89 -48.95
N MET A 41 -17.43 -11.35 -49.11
CA MET A 41 -16.68 -11.23 -50.38
C MET A 41 -16.08 -12.54 -50.90
N ILE A 42 -16.50 -13.71 -50.37
CA ILE A 42 -15.97 -15.02 -50.82
C ILE A 42 -16.99 -15.82 -51.66
N SER A 43 -18.25 -15.37 -51.74
CA SER A 43 -19.29 -16.08 -52.49
C SER A 43 -19.62 -15.37 -53.81
N GLY A 44 -18.75 -15.50 -54.82
CA GLY A 44 -19.14 -15.08 -56.16
C GLY A 44 -18.00 -14.81 -57.15
N THR A 45 -17.12 -15.78 -57.42
CA THR A 45 -16.36 -15.76 -58.69
C THR A 45 -16.13 -17.18 -59.20
N GLN A 46 -16.39 -17.33 -60.50
CA GLN A 46 -16.32 -18.54 -61.30
C GLN A 46 -14.94 -19.23 -61.20
N PHE A 47 -15.00 -20.55 -61.18
CA PHE A 47 -13.92 -21.49 -60.85
C PHE A 47 -13.00 -21.71 -62.07
N ARG A 48 -11.72 -21.33 -61.99
CA ARG A 48 -10.67 -21.71 -62.94
C ARG A 48 -9.55 -22.47 -62.23
N ARG A 49 -9.18 -23.63 -62.80
CA ARG A 49 -8.43 -24.74 -62.18
C ARG A 49 -6.93 -24.48 -61.89
N GLY A 50 -6.43 -23.26 -62.14
CA GLY A 50 -5.01 -22.89 -61.95
C GLY A 50 -4.70 -22.11 -60.67
N ASP A 51 -5.71 -21.55 -60.00
CA ASP A 51 -5.52 -20.54 -58.95
C ASP A 51 -5.63 -21.09 -57.51
N ILE A 52 -5.83 -22.42 -57.38
CA ILE A 52 -6.10 -23.06 -56.09
C ILE A 52 -4.86 -23.00 -55.18
N LEU A 53 -3.67 -23.24 -55.74
CA LEU A 53 -2.41 -23.30 -54.98
C LEU A 53 -2.00 -21.93 -54.41
N MET A 54 -2.22 -20.86 -55.19
CA MET A 54 -1.87 -19.48 -54.82
C MET A 54 -2.83 -18.90 -53.78
N ARG A 55 -4.11 -19.31 -53.80
CA ARG A 55 -5.12 -18.88 -52.82
C ARG A 55 -5.00 -19.61 -51.49
N THR A 56 -4.62 -20.89 -51.48
CA THR A 56 -4.26 -21.59 -50.24
C THR A 56 -3.00 -21.00 -49.59
N ALA A 57 -1.99 -20.63 -50.39
CA ALA A 57 -0.79 -19.97 -49.88
C ALA A 57 -1.10 -18.60 -49.26
N LEU A 58 -1.95 -17.79 -49.90
CA LEU A 58 -2.40 -16.51 -49.35
C LEU A 58 -3.22 -16.67 -48.06
N GLY A 59 -4.12 -17.67 -48.02
CA GLY A 59 -4.92 -17.96 -46.83
C GLY A 59 -4.06 -18.42 -45.65
N CYS A 60 -3.10 -19.32 -45.87
CA CYS A 60 -2.14 -19.73 -44.84
C CYS A 60 -1.27 -18.57 -44.36
N ALA A 61 -0.84 -17.67 -45.26
CA ALA A 61 -0.04 -16.51 -44.90
C ALA A 61 -0.81 -15.51 -44.02
N VAL A 62 -2.10 -15.28 -44.29
CA VAL A 62 -2.95 -14.41 -43.45
C VAL A 62 -3.20 -15.06 -42.08
N LEU A 63 -3.49 -16.37 -42.03
CA LEU A 63 -3.67 -17.09 -40.76
C LEU A 63 -2.40 -17.12 -39.90
N LEU A 64 -1.22 -17.29 -40.52
CA LEU A 64 0.08 -17.22 -39.85
C LEU A 64 0.41 -15.82 -39.34
N CYS A 65 0.00 -14.78 -40.08
CA CYS A 65 0.19 -13.39 -39.67
C CYS A 65 -0.71 -13.04 -38.46
N GLU A 66 -1.96 -13.53 -38.44
CA GLU A 66 -2.86 -13.39 -37.29
C GLU A 66 -2.33 -14.15 -36.06
N LEU A 67 -1.77 -15.35 -36.23
CA LEU A 67 -1.17 -16.09 -35.11
C LEU A 67 0.06 -15.39 -34.50
N MET A 68 0.87 -14.71 -35.32
CA MET A 68 2.03 -13.92 -34.87
C MET A 68 1.63 -12.67 -34.08
N LEU A 69 0.49 -12.05 -34.39
CA LEU A 69 0.02 -10.79 -33.79
C LEU A 69 -0.62 -10.93 -32.40
N LEU A 70 -1.00 -12.14 -31.96
CA LEU A 70 -1.54 -12.38 -30.61
C LEU A 70 -0.47 -12.37 -29.48
N SER A 71 0.83 -12.33 -29.83
CA SER A 71 1.94 -12.51 -28.88
C SER A 71 2.29 -11.28 -28.03
N LEU A 72 1.72 -10.10 -28.32
CA LEU A 72 2.13 -8.81 -27.72
C LEU A 72 1.25 -8.35 -26.54
N ALA A 73 0.21 -9.11 -26.15
CA ALA A 73 -0.77 -8.65 -25.17
C ALA A 73 -0.49 -9.06 -23.70
N VAL A 74 0.58 -9.79 -23.41
CA VAL A 74 0.91 -10.24 -22.03
C VAL A 74 2.27 -9.69 -21.59
N ALA A 75 2.37 -8.38 -21.36
CA ALA A 75 3.56 -7.79 -20.73
C ALA A 75 3.32 -6.46 -20.00
N GLN A 76 2.11 -6.17 -19.52
CA GLN A 76 1.86 -5.03 -18.63
C GLN A 76 1.32 -5.51 -17.29
N GLN A 77 2.17 -6.19 -16.52
CA GLN A 77 2.01 -6.22 -15.07
C GLN A 77 2.34 -4.83 -14.54
N ALA A 78 1.32 -4.11 -14.08
CA ALA A 78 1.50 -2.85 -13.40
C ALA A 78 2.35 -3.08 -12.14
N SER A 79 3.58 -2.56 -12.13
CA SER A 79 4.39 -2.48 -10.92
C SER A 79 3.63 -1.65 -9.88
N PRO A 80 3.59 -2.04 -8.59
CA PRO A 80 2.94 -1.26 -7.55
C PRO A 80 3.62 0.12 -7.44
N THR A 81 2.89 1.17 -7.77
CA THR A 81 3.36 2.56 -7.66
C THR A 81 3.56 2.94 -6.19
N PRO A 82 4.68 3.58 -5.81
CA PRO A 82 4.84 4.14 -4.47
C PRO A 82 3.71 5.14 -4.17
N THR A 83 3.09 5.01 -3.01
CA THR A 83 1.99 5.89 -2.56
C THR A 83 2.44 6.59 -1.30
N SER A 84 2.25 7.91 -1.24
CA SER A 84 2.46 8.68 -0.02
C SER A 84 1.26 8.52 0.91
N GLU A 85 1.51 8.22 2.18
CA GLU A 85 0.51 7.99 3.22
C GLU A 85 0.88 8.76 4.50
N SER A 86 -0.11 8.98 5.36
CA SER A 86 0.02 9.77 6.60
C SER A 86 -0.50 9.00 7.80
N ALA A 87 0.21 9.09 8.92
CA ALA A 87 -0.21 8.59 10.22
C ALA A 87 -0.32 9.75 11.20
N ILE A 88 -1.37 9.77 12.00
CA ILE A 88 -1.65 10.86 12.96
C ILE A 88 -1.96 10.27 14.33
N CYS A 89 -1.46 10.90 15.38
CA CYS A 89 -1.87 10.68 16.77
C CYS A 89 -2.20 12.01 17.40
N ALA A 90 -3.40 12.16 17.98
CA ALA A 90 -3.75 13.32 18.80
C ALA A 90 -3.68 12.93 20.27
N PHE A 91 -3.02 13.77 21.08
CA PHE A 91 -3.07 13.69 22.54
C PHE A 91 -4.42 14.22 23.06
N GLU A 92 -4.71 14.02 24.35
CA GLU A 92 -5.98 14.48 24.94
C GLU A 92 -6.17 16.00 24.93
N ASP A 93 -5.07 16.77 24.88
CA ASP A 93 -5.11 18.23 24.77
C ASP A 93 -5.32 18.73 23.32
N GLY A 94 -5.42 17.82 22.35
CA GLY A 94 -5.66 18.08 20.95
C GLY A 94 -4.40 18.32 20.12
N LYS A 95 -3.20 18.36 20.72
CA LYS A 95 -1.94 18.46 19.96
C LYS A 95 -1.60 17.14 19.29
N GLN A 96 -0.91 17.21 18.16
CA GLN A 96 -0.75 16.05 17.29
C GLN A 96 0.71 15.71 16.95
N LEU A 97 0.90 14.41 16.73
CA LEU A 97 2.03 13.85 15.99
C LEU A 97 1.56 13.48 14.60
N THR A 98 2.33 13.86 13.58
CA THR A 98 2.04 13.49 12.19
C THR A 98 3.30 12.89 11.57
N ALA A 99 3.16 11.75 10.90
CA ALA A 99 4.21 11.16 10.08
C ALA A 99 3.73 11.00 8.64
N HIS A 100 4.55 11.41 7.67
CA HIS A 100 4.30 11.09 6.26
C HIS A 100 5.38 10.15 5.74
N TYR A 101 4.98 9.17 4.95
CA TYR A 101 5.87 8.12 4.48
C TYR A 101 5.43 7.58 3.13
N THR A 102 6.36 6.91 2.43
CA THR A 102 6.07 6.19 1.21
C THR A 102 5.78 4.73 1.52
N ALA A 103 4.57 4.27 1.24
CA ALA A 103 4.18 2.87 1.37
C ALA A 103 4.82 2.06 0.23
N ILE A 104 5.91 1.35 0.52
CA ILE A 104 6.57 0.44 -0.43
C ILE A 104 6.09 -0.99 -0.24
N PRO A 105 6.06 -1.83 -1.29
CA PRO A 105 5.79 -3.26 -1.13
C PRO A 105 6.73 -3.87 -0.10
N ALA A 106 6.18 -4.62 0.84
CA ALA A 106 6.97 -5.43 1.74
C ALA A 106 7.07 -6.84 1.15
N GLY A 107 8.28 -7.35 0.96
CA GLY A 107 8.47 -8.69 0.40
C GLY A 107 7.73 -9.73 1.24
N HIS A 108 6.94 -10.59 0.61
CA HIS A 108 6.11 -11.57 1.34
C HIS A 108 6.92 -12.62 2.13
N SER A 109 8.22 -12.77 1.82
CA SER A 109 9.11 -13.76 2.44
C SER A 109 10.46 -13.19 2.91
N GLU A 110 10.78 -11.94 2.61
CA GLU A 110 12.06 -11.32 2.96
C GLU A 110 11.81 -10.18 3.94
N GLY A 111 12.37 -10.33 5.14
CA GLY A 111 12.29 -9.30 6.18
C GLY A 111 12.98 -8.00 5.75
N PRO A 112 12.83 -6.92 6.52
CA PRO A 112 13.49 -5.67 6.19
C PRO A 112 15.03 -5.82 6.24
N PRO A 113 15.78 -4.99 5.51
CA PRO A 113 17.24 -5.09 5.45
C PRO A 113 17.84 -4.86 6.84
N ILE A 114 18.54 -5.87 7.36
CA ILE A 114 19.07 -5.86 8.72
C ILE A 114 20.37 -5.04 8.81
N GLY A 115 20.48 -4.20 9.84
CA GLY A 115 21.68 -3.47 10.23
C GLY A 115 22.03 -2.28 9.32
N LYS A 116 21.13 -1.92 8.39
CA LYS A 116 21.30 -0.77 7.50
C LYS A 116 20.14 0.20 7.69
N VAL A 117 20.41 1.47 7.46
CA VAL A 117 19.37 2.50 7.42
C VAL A 117 18.45 2.21 6.24
N LEU A 118 17.18 1.97 6.54
CA LEU A 118 16.11 1.82 5.58
C LEU A 118 15.50 3.19 5.30
N ILE A 119 15.49 3.56 4.02
CA ILE A 119 14.86 4.78 3.49
C ILE A 119 13.76 4.33 2.52
N PRO A 120 12.52 4.13 2.99
CA PRO A 120 11.45 3.55 2.18
C PRO A 120 11.14 4.39 0.94
N GLY A 121 11.15 3.74 -0.23
CA GLY A 121 10.85 4.43 -1.49
C GLY A 121 11.94 5.42 -1.95
N GLY A 122 13.09 5.46 -1.27
CA GLY A 122 14.21 6.35 -1.60
C GLY A 122 14.18 7.71 -0.92
N SER A 123 13.13 8.04 -0.15
CA SER A 123 13.02 9.30 0.60
C SER A 123 12.74 9.06 2.09
N ALA A 124 13.20 9.96 2.95
CA ALA A 124 12.98 9.88 4.39
C ALA A 124 11.50 10.06 4.75
N MET A 125 11.07 9.48 5.88
CA MET A 125 9.75 9.79 6.44
C MET A 125 9.80 11.18 7.06
N THR A 126 8.80 12.02 6.87
CA THR A 126 8.71 13.28 7.60
C THR A 126 7.95 13.07 8.90
N PHE A 127 8.32 13.82 9.92
CA PHE A 127 7.71 13.77 11.23
C PHE A 127 7.48 15.17 11.77
N PHE A 128 6.27 15.46 12.20
CA PHE A 128 5.88 16.73 12.78
C PHE A 128 5.31 16.48 14.16
N THR A 129 5.71 17.32 15.11
CA THR A 129 5.15 17.32 16.45
C THR A 129 4.78 18.73 16.87
N GLU A 130 3.56 18.88 17.38
CA GLU A 130 3.00 20.16 17.86
C GLU A 130 3.29 20.42 19.35
N THR A 131 4.02 19.51 20.00
CA THR A 131 4.33 19.57 21.42
C THR A 131 5.74 19.06 21.66
N ASP A 132 6.24 19.31 22.86
CA ASP A 132 7.53 18.82 23.29
C ASP A 132 7.43 17.35 23.66
N LEU A 133 8.32 16.52 23.13
CA LEU A 133 8.29 15.08 23.31
C LEU A 133 9.45 14.56 24.15
N GLY A 134 9.19 13.47 24.86
CA GLY A 134 10.16 12.50 25.29
C GLY A 134 10.18 11.32 24.32
N PHE A 135 11.38 10.94 23.89
CA PHE A 135 11.62 9.79 23.02
C PHE A 135 12.84 9.01 23.53
N GLY A 136 12.60 7.83 24.10
CA GLY A 136 13.58 7.19 24.98
C GLY A 136 13.96 8.12 26.14
N ASP A 137 15.26 8.41 26.26
CA ASP A 137 15.83 9.34 27.25
C ASP A 137 16.07 10.76 26.67
N VAL A 138 15.73 10.98 25.40
CA VAL A 138 15.99 12.24 24.70
C VAL A 138 14.74 13.11 24.69
N HIS A 139 14.95 14.42 24.77
CA HIS A 139 13.92 15.43 24.57
C HIS A 139 13.94 15.93 23.13
N ILE A 140 12.77 15.94 22.49
CA ILE A 140 12.56 16.45 21.14
C ILE A 140 11.65 17.68 21.24
N PRO A 141 12.13 18.88 20.91
CA PRO A 141 11.29 20.07 20.88
C PRO A 141 10.19 19.99 19.82
N THR A 142 9.14 20.76 20.00
CA THR A 142 8.11 21.02 18.99
C THR A 142 8.75 21.40 17.64
N GLY A 143 8.34 20.77 16.53
CA GLY A 143 8.93 21.05 15.22
C GLY A 143 8.75 19.96 14.16
N GLY A 144 9.43 20.18 13.04
CA GLY A 144 9.51 19.25 11.90
C GLY A 144 10.87 18.56 11.82
N TYR A 145 10.84 17.26 11.52
CA TYR A 145 11.98 16.35 11.51
C TYR A 145 11.85 15.35 10.37
N THR A 146 12.88 14.53 10.18
CA THR A 146 12.77 13.28 9.43
C THR A 146 12.99 12.08 10.34
N MET A 147 12.42 10.95 9.94
CA MET A 147 12.63 9.67 10.60
C MET A 147 13.27 8.65 9.67
N TYR A 148 14.13 7.83 10.27
CA TYR A 148 14.80 6.71 9.63
C TYR A 148 14.67 5.46 10.49
N LEU A 149 14.67 4.30 9.85
CA LEU A 149 14.58 3.02 10.52
C LEU A 149 15.86 2.22 10.31
N ILE A 150 16.41 1.64 11.38
CA ILE A 150 17.43 0.59 11.28
C ILE A 150 16.82 -0.71 11.79
N PRO A 151 16.38 -1.60 10.90
CA PRO A 151 15.90 -2.92 11.29
C PRO A 151 17.05 -3.75 11.88
N GLY A 152 16.86 -4.30 13.07
CA GLY A 152 17.77 -5.28 13.67
C GLY A 152 17.13 -6.66 13.79
N LYS A 153 17.92 -7.66 14.21
CA LYS A 153 17.45 -9.05 14.35
C LYS A 153 16.51 -9.26 15.55
N LYS A 154 16.67 -8.46 16.61
CA LYS A 154 15.93 -8.60 17.89
C LYS A 154 15.11 -7.35 18.21
N GLU A 155 15.63 -6.20 17.85
CA GLU A 155 15.03 -4.89 18.07
C GLU A 155 15.30 -4.04 16.82
N TRP A 156 14.44 -3.06 16.56
CA TRP A 156 14.72 -2.06 15.53
C TRP A 156 15.18 -0.77 16.21
N THR A 157 15.75 0.16 15.45
CA THR A 157 16.05 1.50 15.95
C THR A 157 15.31 2.51 15.11
N LEU A 158 14.50 3.33 15.76
CA LEU A 158 13.90 4.50 15.13
C LEU A 158 14.78 5.72 15.43
N ILE A 159 15.10 6.46 14.39
CA ILE A 159 15.94 7.65 14.43
C ILE A 159 15.09 8.85 14.11
N VAL A 160 15.24 9.92 14.89
CA VAL A 160 14.70 11.25 14.59
C VAL A 160 15.87 12.17 14.26
N SER A 161 15.87 12.75 13.06
CA SER A 161 16.94 13.61 12.55
C SER A 161 16.48 15.05 12.41
N LYS A 162 17.39 15.99 12.69
CA LYS A 162 17.19 17.44 12.50
C LYS A 162 17.17 17.84 11.04
N ASN A 163 17.71 16.99 10.15
CA ASN A 163 17.68 17.24 8.73
C ASN A 163 16.24 17.04 8.21
N THR A 164 15.66 18.08 7.64
CA THR A 164 14.29 18.05 7.09
C THR A 164 14.24 17.77 5.59
N ALA A 165 15.39 17.65 4.92
CA ALA A 165 15.46 17.35 3.49
C ALA A 165 15.21 15.86 3.24
N VAL A 166 14.05 15.52 2.68
CA VAL A 166 13.60 14.14 2.45
C VAL A 166 14.42 13.36 1.43
N ASP A 167 15.02 14.06 0.46
CA ASP A 167 15.83 13.46 -0.62
C ASP A 167 17.34 13.56 -0.33
N ALA A 168 17.72 14.13 0.81
CA ALA A 168 19.12 14.20 1.21
C ALA A 168 19.62 12.81 1.62
N LYS A 169 20.90 12.56 1.34
CA LYS A 169 21.59 11.38 1.87
C LYS A 169 21.57 11.44 3.39
N TYR A 170 21.27 10.30 4.01
CA TYR A 170 21.33 10.16 5.46
C TYR A 170 22.72 10.52 6.02
N ASP A 171 22.73 11.35 7.08
CA ASP A 171 23.92 11.76 7.83
C ASP A 171 23.65 11.59 9.33
N GLU A 172 24.34 10.64 9.95
CA GLU A 172 24.24 10.33 11.38
C GLU A 172 24.56 11.52 12.29
N LYS A 173 25.34 12.51 11.82
CA LYS A 173 25.64 13.72 12.61
C LYS A 173 24.41 14.61 12.83
N GLN A 174 23.36 14.41 12.02
CA GLN A 174 22.11 15.16 12.13
C GLN A 174 21.09 14.47 13.04
N ASP A 175 21.40 13.28 13.57
CA ASP A 175 20.51 12.56 14.46
C ASP A 175 20.31 13.36 15.76
N LEU A 176 19.05 13.68 16.04
CA LEU A 176 18.65 14.26 17.32
C LEU A 176 18.49 13.17 18.37
N ALA A 177 17.87 12.05 17.99
CA ALA A 177 17.54 10.98 18.91
C ALA A 177 17.52 9.62 18.20
N ARG A 178 17.86 8.58 18.96
CA ARG A 178 17.71 7.18 18.57
C ARG A 178 17.06 6.43 19.72
N ALA A 179 16.01 5.66 19.42
CA ALA A 179 15.38 4.79 20.40
C ALA A 179 15.24 3.37 19.86
N SER A 180 15.46 2.40 20.75
CA SER A 180 15.14 1.01 20.45
C SER A 180 13.62 0.86 20.35
N MET A 181 13.20 0.18 19.29
CA MET A 181 11.84 -0.29 19.09
C MET A 181 11.76 -1.76 19.48
N ALA A 182 10.77 -2.11 20.29
CA ALA A 182 10.41 -3.50 20.48
C ALA A 182 9.91 -4.09 19.16
N THR A 183 10.10 -5.40 18.96
CA THR A 183 9.67 -6.08 17.73
C THR A 183 8.81 -7.30 18.00
N GLY A 184 7.97 -7.65 17.03
CA GLY A 184 7.03 -8.75 17.10
C GLY A 184 6.62 -9.23 15.72
N GLN A 185 5.94 -10.37 15.68
CA GLN A 185 5.46 -10.97 14.43
C GLN A 185 3.94 -10.78 14.28
N LEU A 186 3.51 -10.40 13.08
CA LEU A 186 2.12 -10.31 12.67
C LEU A 186 1.55 -11.70 12.36
N SER A 187 0.25 -11.88 12.55
CA SER A 187 -0.46 -13.11 12.19
C SER A 187 -0.48 -13.35 10.67
N SER A 188 -0.55 -12.26 9.89
CA SER A 188 -0.42 -12.24 8.43
C SER A 188 0.58 -11.16 7.99
N PRO A 189 1.36 -11.37 6.92
CA PRO A 189 2.29 -10.34 6.45
C PRO A 189 1.53 -9.11 5.96
N ALA A 190 2.07 -7.92 6.25
CA ALA A 190 1.66 -6.69 5.62
C ALA A 190 2.14 -6.67 4.15
N ASP A 191 1.26 -6.29 3.22
CA ASP A 191 1.59 -6.23 1.78
C ASP A 191 2.51 -5.05 1.45
N ARG A 192 2.45 -3.99 2.26
CA ARG A 192 3.26 -2.77 2.13
C ARG A 192 3.78 -2.36 3.50
N LEU A 193 4.84 -1.56 3.50
CA LEU A 193 5.25 -0.79 4.68
C LEU A 193 4.04 0.02 5.15
N ALA A 194 3.62 -0.18 6.38
CA ALA A 194 2.56 0.60 7.01
C ALA A 194 3.10 1.26 8.29
N VAL A 195 2.81 2.54 8.44
CA VAL A 195 3.10 3.31 9.66
C VAL A 195 1.78 3.80 10.22
N TYR A 196 1.57 3.60 11.51
CA TYR A 196 0.40 4.11 12.21
C TYR A 196 0.76 4.40 13.67
N PHE A 197 -0.09 5.17 14.35
CA PHE A 197 0.05 5.43 15.77
C PHE A 197 -1.05 4.76 16.58
N GLY A 198 -0.70 4.21 17.73
CA GLY A 198 -1.63 3.78 18.77
C GLY A 198 -1.65 4.81 19.90
N HIS A 199 -2.85 5.17 20.38
CA HIS A 199 -2.99 5.98 21.59
C HIS A 199 -2.94 5.05 22.81
N THR A 200 -1.84 5.06 23.55
CA THR A 200 -1.60 4.13 24.68
C THR A 200 -1.81 4.79 26.05
N GLY A 201 -2.18 6.07 26.06
CA GLY A 201 -2.55 6.84 27.25
C GLY A 201 -2.65 8.34 26.95
N PRO A 202 -3.14 9.17 27.89
CA PRO A 202 -3.45 10.59 27.66
C PRO A 202 -2.35 11.42 26.98
N LYS A 203 -1.10 11.10 27.31
CA LYS A 203 0.12 11.77 26.84
C LYS A 203 1.04 10.81 26.06
N LYS A 204 0.51 9.71 25.53
CA LYS A 204 1.32 8.61 24.99
C LYS A 204 0.81 8.17 23.62
N CYS A 205 1.67 8.34 22.64
CA CYS A 205 1.46 7.87 21.27
C CYS A 205 2.55 6.86 20.93
N GLU A 206 2.16 5.64 20.58
CA GLU A 206 3.08 4.60 20.14
C GLU A 206 3.12 4.53 18.63
N ILE A 207 4.26 4.85 18.02
CA ILE A 207 4.45 4.61 16.59
C ILE A 207 4.67 3.12 16.36
N ASN A 208 3.94 2.58 15.39
CA ASN A 208 4.02 1.21 14.95
C ASN A 208 4.39 1.19 13.47
N ILE A 209 5.36 0.35 13.11
CA ILE A 209 5.86 0.21 11.75
C ILE A 209 5.82 -1.27 11.36
N ASP A 210 4.99 -1.60 10.37
CA ASP A 210 4.82 -2.94 9.85
C ASP A 210 5.58 -3.10 8.54
N PHE A 211 6.41 -4.14 8.47
CA PHE A 211 7.10 -4.54 7.23
C PHE A 211 7.13 -6.06 7.11
N GLY A 212 6.37 -6.58 6.15
CA GLY A 212 6.24 -8.02 5.94
C GLY A 212 5.57 -8.65 7.16
N LYS A 213 6.19 -9.67 7.76
CA LYS A 213 5.68 -10.27 9.01
C LYS A 213 6.08 -9.53 10.27
N THR A 214 6.98 -8.55 10.21
CA THR A 214 7.56 -7.97 11.43
C THR A 214 6.97 -6.59 11.69
N ARG A 215 6.65 -6.34 12.96
CA ARG A 215 6.25 -5.03 13.48
C ARG A 215 7.31 -4.53 14.45
N GLY A 216 7.71 -3.27 14.30
CA GLY A 216 8.47 -2.53 15.30
C GLY A 216 7.58 -1.47 15.95
N TRP A 217 7.70 -1.25 17.26
CA TRP A 217 6.98 -0.17 17.95
C TRP A 217 7.81 0.52 19.03
N VAL A 218 7.54 1.81 19.24
CA VAL A 218 8.16 2.64 20.28
C VAL A 218 7.23 3.78 20.68
N GLU A 219 7.30 4.19 21.96
CA GLU A 219 6.44 5.23 22.53
C GLU A 219 7.08 6.62 22.43
N PHE A 220 6.29 7.61 21.99
CA PHE A 220 6.48 9.03 22.23
C PHE A 220 5.62 9.48 23.42
N ARG A 221 6.22 10.26 24.32
CA ARG A 221 5.53 10.87 25.46
C ARG A 221 5.46 12.36 25.31
N GLU A 222 4.27 12.94 25.39
CA GLU A 222 4.15 14.40 25.55
C GLU A 222 4.74 14.82 26.92
N LYS A 223 5.52 15.90 26.92
CA LYS A 223 6.03 16.54 28.12
C LYS A 223 5.08 17.62 28.63
#